data_AF-A0A4Q6E733-F1
#
_entry.id   AF-A0A4Q6E733-F1
#
_cell.length_a   1.000
_cell.length_b   1.000
_cell.length_c   1.000
_cell.angle_alpha   90.00
_cell.angle_beta   90.00
_cell.angle_gamma   90.00
#
_symmetry.space_group_name_H-M   'P 1'
#
loop_
_entity.id
_entity.type
_entity.pdbx_description
1 polymer ?
#
loop_
_entity_poly.entity_id
_entity_poly.type
_entity_poly.pdbx_seq_one_letter_code
_entity_poly.pdbx_strand_id
1 'polypeptide(L)'
;MCNLPHLNLNMMKYNIVFVGSGMACVTTLTELCNSLLQAGPLLKKPVNIAVIEKQAQFWAGLPYGDRSSVNCLTITTYAEFLNDPVQFEEFNNWLIQDNHHWIKEYLELGGSIAAEWYSRNIKVINAGLISTIAIPRYLYGKFKRTQLQQLVADAQKKGLLILDTITGEAVSVTKDNNSHHAIDIKKDDGRIETLLTHKLVFTTGNMPYRKIKIPENLPASRFIQTAYEPGIPQTLAHLQHLLADTENTDERNLLLIGSNASSIELLYLLGNQKELAALVKKIVVLSPGGKLPLAAVDTNADRQFIYFDELDRLTNCHPDVVFEAMMKEFGTHFKNDICTSTVQKLLARTRQLLSHLSDNEFSHFLMDKGPEFSKLIRRSIADYLETVTRLKQKGVLELLPGKLAGITTDAGKGGPLVLQYQNGTDVVTYQHKFSAVIACSGFETFDECTCPLINDVLKKGLCTINSAGIGIEVDSNFAASANLYVTGPLVAGTVNEVLHYWHLENLSRLLQLAPYLSQSLLRDCCEQQVS
;
A
#
# COMPACT_ATOMS: atom_id res chain seq x y z
N MET A 1 -42.14 9.72 4.26
CA MET A 1 -42.39 8.43 4.96
C MET A 1 -42.21 7.32 3.93
N CYS A 2 -40.99 6.81 3.77
CA CYS A 2 -40.73 5.60 3.01
C CYS A 2 -40.61 4.45 4.02
N ASN A 3 -41.47 3.45 3.87
CA ASN A 3 -41.46 2.25 4.70
C ASN A 3 -40.19 1.44 4.40
N LEU A 4 -39.27 1.39 5.37
CA LEU A 4 -38.21 0.38 5.41
C LEU A 4 -38.87 -0.99 5.64
N PRO A 5 -38.52 -2.04 4.90
CA PRO A 5 -39.02 -3.38 5.14
C PRO A 5 -38.55 -3.88 6.51
N HIS A 6 -39.45 -4.56 7.22
CA HIS A 6 -39.24 -5.15 8.53
C HIS A 6 -37.87 -5.85 8.66
N LEU A 7 -36.96 -5.25 9.42
CA LEU A 7 -35.69 -5.86 9.80
C LEU A 7 -35.97 -7.12 10.62
N ASN A 8 -35.48 -8.26 10.14
CA ASN A 8 -35.55 -9.55 10.84
C ASN A 8 -34.81 -9.47 12.19
N LEU A 9 -35.49 -9.87 13.26
CA LEU A 9 -35.07 -9.76 14.67
C LEU A 9 -33.97 -10.75 15.13
N ASN A 10 -33.31 -11.44 14.21
CA ASN A 10 -32.21 -12.40 14.49
C ASN A 10 -30.89 -12.03 13.79
N MET A 11 -30.64 -10.75 13.52
CA MET A 11 -29.32 -10.32 13.05
C MET A 11 -28.32 -10.31 14.20
N MET A 12 -27.21 -11.03 14.02
CA MET A 12 -26.05 -10.96 14.92
C MET A 12 -25.58 -9.52 15.01
N LYS A 13 -25.59 -8.98 16.23
CA LYS A 13 -25.19 -7.61 16.53
C LYS A 13 -23.76 -7.62 17.06
N TYR A 14 -22.87 -6.96 16.34
CA TYR A 14 -21.47 -6.80 16.73
C TYR A 14 -21.27 -5.48 17.50
N ASN A 15 -20.30 -5.46 18.41
CA ASN A 15 -19.84 -4.22 19.03
C ASN A 15 -19.02 -3.41 18.02
N ILE A 16 -18.13 -4.09 17.29
CA ILE A 16 -17.22 -3.48 16.32
C ILE A 16 -17.19 -4.34 15.06
N VAL A 17 -17.23 -3.71 13.89
CA VAL A 17 -16.98 -4.37 12.61
C VAL A 17 -15.85 -3.65 11.90
N PHE A 18 -14.82 -4.39 11.49
CA PHE A 18 -13.75 -3.91 10.62
C PHE A 18 -14.04 -4.28 9.17
N VAL A 19 -13.77 -3.36 8.24
CA VAL A 19 -13.79 -3.62 6.79
C VAL A 19 -12.38 -3.55 6.24
N GLY A 20 -11.87 -4.69 5.79
CA GLY A 20 -10.50 -4.92 5.34
C GLY A 20 -9.63 -5.51 6.44
N SER A 21 -8.90 -6.59 6.14
CA SER A 21 -8.05 -7.33 7.10
C SER A 21 -6.54 -7.04 6.93
N GLY A 22 -6.20 -5.90 6.33
CA GLY A 22 -4.81 -5.49 6.10
C GLY A 22 -4.08 -5.06 7.38
N MET A 23 -2.83 -4.60 7.22
CA MET A 23 -1.97 -4.25 8.36
C MET A 23 -2.57 -3.24 9.33
N ALA A 24 -3.35 -2.26 8.85
CA ALA A 24 -4.04 -1.32 9.74
C ALA A 24 -5.05 -2.04 10.67
N CYS A 25 -5.77 -3.04 10.17
CA CYS A 25 -6.65 -3.88 10.99
C CYS A 25 -5.84 -4.74 11.95
N VAL A 26 -4.78 -5.39 11.47
CA VAL A 26 -3.95 -6.29 12.27
C VAL A 26 -3.31 -5.55 13.45
N THR A 27 -2.72 -4.38 13.22
CA THR A 27 -2.07 -3.59 14.28
C THR A 27 -3.10 -3.03 15.27
N THR A 28 -4.23 -2.48 14.80
CA THR A 28 -5.29 -2.01 15.69
C THR A 28 -5.89 -3.15 16.53
N LEU A 29 -6.17 -4.31 15.94
CA LEU A 29 -6.68 -5.46 16.69
C LEU A 29 -5.66 -6.03 17.68
N THR A 30 -4.37 -5.97 17.35
CA THR A 30 -3.28 -6.36 18.26
C THR A 30 -3.31 -5.49 19.52
N GLU A 31 -3.34 -4.16 19.34
CA GLU A 31 -3.42 -3.22 20.45
C GLU A 31 -4.73 -3.34 21.24
N LEU A 32 -5.83 -3.64 20.54
CA LEU A 32 -7.13 -3.88 21.17
C LEU A 32 -7.09 -5.12 22.05
N CYS A 33 -6.55 -6.24 21.56
CA CYS A 33 -6.42 -7.47 22.33
C CYS A 33 -5.50 -7.28 23.54
N ASN A 34 -4.36 -6.61 23.37
CA ASN A 34 -3.46 -6.28 24.48
C ASN A 34 -4.19 -5.48 25.58
N SER A 35 -4.93 -4.45 25.16
CA SER A 35 -5.69 -3.60 26.08
C SER A 35 -6.82 -4.36 26.77
N LEU A 36 -7.53 -5.25 26.06
CA LEU A 36 -8.54 -6.14 26.65
C LEU A 36 -7.91 -7.10 27.68
N LEU A 37 -6.75 -7.69 27.36
CA LEU A 37 -6.04 -8.60 28.27
C LEU A 37 -5.56 -7.90 29.56
N GLN A 38 -5.25 -6.60 29.49
CA GLN A 38 -4.90 -5.78 30.65
C GLN A 38 -6.14 -5.32 31.43
N ALA A 39 -7.19 -4.89 30.73
CA ALA A 39 -8.43 -4.38 31.32
C ALA A 39 -9.43 -5.47 31.74
N GLY A 40 -9.15 -6.74 31.44
CA GLY A 40 -10.07 -7.88 31.58
C GLY A 40 -10.88 -7.96 32.87
N PRO A 41 -10.34 -7.62 34.06
CA PRO A 41 -11.11 -7.59 35.31
C PRO A 41 -12.30 -6.61 35.33
N LEU A 42 -12.36 -5.64 34.40
CA LEU A 42 -13.36 -4.57 34.37
C LEU A 42 -14.53 -4.85 33.39
N LEU A 43 -14.42 -5.87 32.55
CA LEU A 43 -15.42 -6.17 31.52
C LEU A 43 -16.50 -7.13 32.04
N LYS A 44 -17.77 -6.79 31.80
CA LYS A 44 -18.92 -7.63 32.19
C LYS A 44 -19.30 -8.67 31.13
N LYS A 45 -18.96 -8.39 29.86
CA LYS A 45 -19.28 -9.24 28.69
C LYS A 45 -18.13 -9.18 27.69
N PRO A 46 -17.91 -10.25 26.90
CA PRO A 46 -16.94 -10.22 25.80
C PRO A 46 -17.29 -9.13 24.79
N VAL A 47 -16.27 -8.52 24.20
CA VAL A 47 -16.43 -7.62 23.05
C VAL A 47 -16.61 -8.49 21.80
N ASN A 48 -17.73 -8.33 21.10
CA ASN A 48 -18.04 -9.06 19.87
C ASN A 48 -17.58 -8.27 18.64
N ILE A 49 -16.64 -8.83 17.87
CA ILE A 49 -16.01 -8.19 16.73
C ILE A 49 -16.20 -9.04 15.47
N ALA A 50 -16.51 -8.42 14.34
CA ALA A 50 -16.37 -9.06 13.03
C ALA A 50 -15.32 -8.36 12.18
N VAL A 51 -14.65 -9.11 11.31
CA VAL A 51 -13.79 -8.56 10.26
C VAL A 51 -14.26 -9.05 8.90
N ILE A 52 -14.54 -8.11 8.00
CA ILE A 52 -14.96 -8.37 6.63
C ILE A 52 -13.74 -8.25 5.71
N GLU A 53 -13.46 -9.28 4.92
CA GLU A 53 -12.38 -9.27 3.92
C GLU A 53 -12.88 -9.82 2.59
N LYS A 54 -12.58 -9.11 1.50
CA LYS A 54 -13.00 -9.52 0.15
C LYS A 54 -12.20 -10.71 -0.38
N GLN A 55 -11.12 -11.09 0.29
CA GLN A 55 -10.24 -12.21 -0.06
C GLN A 55 -10.33 -13.35 0.95
N ALA A 56 -9.89 -14.54 0.53
CA ALA A 56 -9.89 -15.71 1.41
C ALA A 56 -8.82 -15.63 2.51
N GLN A 57 -7.66 -15.03 2.22
CA GLN A 57 -6.59 -14.89 3.21
C GLN A 57 -6.77 -13.63 4.05
N PHE A 58 -7.03 -13.83 5.34
CA PHE A 58 -7.07 -12.76 6.33
C PHE A 58 -5.67 -12.40 6.88
N TRP A 59 -5.57 -11.21 7.48
CA TRP A 59 -4.46 -10.76 8.33
C TRP A 59 -3.13 -10.49 7.63
N ALA A 60 -3.15 -10.42 6.31
CA ALA A 60 -1.95 -10.20 5.53
C ALA A 60 -2.01 -8.91 4.72
N GLY A 61 -3.22 -8.44 4.38
CA GLY A 61 -3.39 -7.44 3.34
C GLY A 61 -2.72 -7.84 2.02
N LEU A 62 -2.65 -6.90 1.09
CA LEU A 62 -2.08 -7.18 -0.23
C LEU A 62 -0.56 -7.42 -0.20
N PRO A 63 0.27 -6.62 0.48
CA PRO A 63 1.72 -6.77 0.38
C PRO A 63 2.23 -8.04 1.07
N TYR A 64 1.61 -8.46 2.16
CA TYR A 64 2.19 -9.48 3.04
C TYR A 64 1.56 -10.87 2.88
N GLY A 65 0.62 -11.00 1.94
CA GLY A 65 -0.16 -12.20 1.67
C GLY A 65 0.19 -12.91 0.37
N ASP A 66 -0.68 -13.84 -0.01
CA ASP A 66 -0.59 -14.71 -1.19
C ASP A 66 -0.79 -13.99 -2.53
N ARG A 67 -1.47 -12.83 -2.51
CA ARG A 67 -1.60 -11.94 -3.67
C ARG A 67 -0.28 -11.28 -4.06
N SER A 68 0.64 -11.17 -3.11
CA SER A 68 2.03 -10.83 -3.37
C SER A 68 2.83 -12.11 -3.65
N SER A 69 3.95 -11.98 -4.37
CA SER A 69 4.94 -13.06 -4.38
C SER A 69 5.64 -13.14 -3.02
N VAL A 70 5.93 -14.35 -2.55
CA VAL A 70 6.83 -14.58 -1.41
C VAL A 70 8.24 -14.02 -1.67
N ASN A 71 8.61 -13.86 -2.94
CA ASN A 71 9.89 -13.28 -3.36
C ASN A 71 9.87 -11.74 -3.41
N CYS A 72 8.74 -11.08 -3.15
CA CYS A 72 8.73 -9.62 -3.02
C CYS A 72 9.47 -9.21 -1.74
N LEU A 73 10.48 -8.38 -1.90
CA LEU A 73 11.28 -7.83 -0.81
C LEU A 73 10.71 -6.50 -0.30
N THR A 74 11.10 -6.10 0.90
CA THR A 74 10.97 -4.71 1.36
C THR A 74 11.71 -3.77 0.39
N ILE A 75 11.17 -2.56 0.18
CA ILE A 75 11.79 -1.55 -0.72
C ILE A 75 13.01 -0.85 -0.09
N THR A 76 13.24 -1.11 1.19
CA THR A 76 14.32 -0.58 2.03
C THR A 76 14.97 -1.73 2.80
N THR A 77 16.06 -1.46 3.51
CA THR A 77 16.63 -2.44 4.45
C THR A 77 15.62 -2.77 5.55
N TYR A 78 15.80 -3.94 6.17
CA TYR A 78 14.99 -4.36 7.30
C TYR A 78 15.00 -3.31 8.44
N ALA A 79 16.17 -2.80 8.82
CA ALA A 79 16.28 -1.76 9.86
C ALA A 79 15.53 -0.47 9.52
N GLU A 80 15.51 -0.07 8.25
CA GLU A 80 14.78 1.12 7.84
C GLU A 80 13.27 0.86 7.73
N PHE A 81 12.89 -0.36 7.34
CA PHE A 81 11.51 -0.79 7.22
C PHE A 81 10.79 -0.80 8.58
N LEU A 82 11.48 -1.21 9.65
CA LEU A 82 11.02 -1.13 11.05
C LEU A 82 11.91 -0.16 11.83
N ASN A 83 11.64 1.13 11.71
CA ASN A 83 12.41 2.16 12.43
C ASN A 83 11.99 2.34 13.90
N ASP A 84 10.91 1.69 14.36
CA ASP A 84 10.54 1.64 15.77
C ASP A 84 11.40 0.58 16.49
N PRO A 85 12.19 0.95 17.52
CA PRO A 85 13.10 0.02 18.18
C PRO A 85 12.43 -1.21 18.81
N VAL A 86 11.23 -1.03 19.38
CA VAL A 86 10.49 -2.12 20.04
C VAL A 86 9.99 -3.12 19.01
N GLN A 87 9.35 -2.62 17.96
CA GLN A 87 8.83 -3.45 16.87
C GLN A 87 9.95 -4.15 16.09
N PHE A 88 11.09 -3.47 15.93
CA PHE A 88 12.30 -4.07 15.37
C PHE A 88 12.82 -5.21 16.24
N GLU A 89 12.96 -5.00 17.55
CA GLU A 89 13.46 -6.02 18.47
C GLU A 89 12.53 -7.24 18.52
N GLU A 90 11.22 -7.04 18.59
CA GLU A 90 10.23 -8.14 18.57
C GLU A 90 10.38 -9.03 17.34
N PHE A 91 10.43 -8.43 16.15
CA PHE A 91 10.54 -9.20 14.92
C PHE A 91 11.92 -9.83 14.75
N ASN A 92 12.99 -9.15 15.18
CA ASN A 92 14.34 -9.70 15.18
C ASN A 92 14.44 -10.94 16.10
N ASN A 93 13.85 -10.86 17.29
CA ASN A 93 13.79 -11.98 18.22
C ASN A 93 12.99 -13.16 17.64
N TRP A 94 11.87 -12.88 16.96
CA TRP A 94 11.10 -13.92 16.27
C TRP A 94 11.92 -14.65 15.19
N LEU A 95 12.69 -13.91 14.36
CA LEU A 95 13.57 -14.50 13.35
C LEU A 95 14.67 -15.39 13.96
N ILE A 96 15.22 -14.99 15.11
CA ILE A 96 16.27 -15.74 15.83
C ILE A 96 15.69 -16.98 16.50
N GLN A 97 14.55 -16.85 17.19
CA GLN A 97 13.89 -17.95 17.91
C GLN A 97 13.46 -19.08 16.96
N ASP A 98 13.11 -18.75 15.73
CA ASP A 98 12.77 -19.71 14.70
C ASP A 98 13.99 -20.53 14.22
N ASN A 99 15.21 -20.25 14.70
CA ASN A 99 16.45 -20.97 14.36
C ASN A 99 16.60 -21.18 12.84
N HIS A 100 16.27 -20.16 12.06
CA HIS A 100 16.33 -20.15 10.59
C HIS A 100 15.40 -21.16 9.88
N HIS A 101 14.37 -21.71 10.51
CA HIS A 101 13.38 -22.56 9.80
C HIS A 101 12.67 -21.79 8.67
N TRP A 102 12.47 -20.48 8.84
CA TRP A 102 11.93 -19.58 7.84
C TRP A 102 12.76 -19.56 6.55
N ILE A 103 14.08 -19.81 6.63
CA ILE A 103 14.94 -19.89 5.44
C ILE A 103 14.56 -21.11 4.62
N LYS A 104 14.38 -22.27 5.28
CA LYS A 104 13.98 -23.50 4.60
C LYS A 104 12.62 -23.31 3.92
N GLU A 105 11.63 -22.78 4.64
CA GLU A 105 10.31 -22.47 4.09
C GLU A 105 10.40 -21.47 2.93
N TYR A 106 11.22 -20.41 3.06
CA TYR A 106 11.39 -19.42 2.00
C TYR A 106 11.99 -20.04 0.73
N LEU A 107 12.99 -20.90 0.87
CA LEU A 107 13.59 -21.61 -0.26
C LEU A 107 12.60 -22.56 -0.94
N GLU A 108 11.79 -23.26 -0.15
CA GLU A 108 10.73 -24.15 -0.65
C GLU A 108 9.65 -23.39 -1.41
N LEU A 109 9.15 -22.28 -0.86
CA LEU A 109 8.07 -21.50 -1.46
C LEU A 109 8.54 -20.61 -2.61
N GLY A 110 9.72 -20.00 -2.48
CA GLY A 110 10.21 -18.99 -3.41
C GLY A 110 11.08 -19.53 -4.55
N GLY A 111 11.45 -20.81 -4.50
CA GLY A 111 12.14 -21.51 -5.58
C GLY A 111 13.47 -20.87 -5.96
N SER A 112 13.75 -20.77 -7.27
CA SER A 112 15.04 -20.27 -7.76
C SER A 112 15.33 -18.83 -7.37
N ILE A 113 14.31 -17.97 -7.29
CA ILE A 113 14.47 -16.56 -6.91
C ILE A 113 14.90 -16.46 -5.45
N ALA A 114 14.26 -17.23 -4.55
CA ALA A 114 14.64 -17.30 -3.15
C ALA A 114 16.05 -17.88 -2.97
N ALA A 115 16.40 -18.92 -3.72
CA ALA A 115 17.74 -19.52 -3.69
C ALA A 115 18.85 -18.52 -4.09
N GLU A 116 18.62 -17.73 -5.15
CA GLU A 116 19.56 -16.70 -5.57
C GLU A 116 19.68 -15.56 -4.54
N TRP A 117 18.56 -15.09 -3.99
CA TRP A 117 18.59 -14.11 -2.90
C TRP A 117 19.35 -14.63 -1.68
N TYR A 118 19.10 -15.87 -1.26
CA TYR A 118 19.77 -16.46 -0.11
C TYR A 118 21.26 -16.62 -0.36
N SER A 119 21.66 -17.09 -1.55
CA SER A 119 23.07 -17.24 -1.92
C SER A 119 23.83 -15.91 -1.86
N ARG A 120 23.21 -14.78 -2.23
CA ARG A 120 23.83 -13.46 -2.12
C ARG A 120 23.97 -12.99 -0.67
N ASN A 121 23.03 -13.38 0.18
CA ASN A 121 22.89 -12.82 1.53
C ASN A 121 23.36 -13.75 2.67
N ILE A 122 23.69 -15.02 2.40
CA ILE A 122 24.03 -16.02 3.42
C ILE A 122 25.15 -15.57 4.37
N LYS A 123 26.18 -14.88 3.86
CA LYS A 123 27.28 -14.37 4.69
C LYS A 123 26.81 -13.30 5.67
N VAL A 124 25.91 -12.41 5.22
CA VAL A 124 25.31 -11.34 6.03
C VAL A 124 24.39 -11.94 7.08
N ILE A 125 23.58 -12.92 6.71
CA ILE A 125 22.66 -13.64 7.61
C ILE A 125 23.45 -14.38 8.70
N ASN A 126 24.46 -15.17 8.32
CA ASN A 126 25.28 -15.93 9.26
C ASN A 126 26.10 -15.04 10.21
N ALA A 127 26.38 -13.79 9.81
CA ALA A 127 27.04 -12.79 10.64
C ALA A 127 26.08 -12.04 11.58
N GLY A 128 24.77 -12.35 11.58
CA GLY A 128 23.78 -11.65 12.39
C GLY A 128 23.43 -10.24 11.88
N LEU A 129 23.77 -9.93 10.62
CA LEU A 129 23.63 -8.60 10.03
C LEU A 129 22.40 -8.50 9.10
N ILE A 130 21.39 -9.35 9.28
CA ILE A 130 20.18 -9.39 8.45
C ILE A 130 19.42 -8.06 8.42
N SER A 131 19.56 -7.21 9.44
CA SER A 131 18.98 -5.86 9.50
C SER A 131 19.48 -4.91 8.40
N THR A 132 20.62 -5.21 7.79
CA THR A 132 21.26 -4.38 6.77
C THR A 132 20.79 -4.67 5.34
N ILE A 133 19.95 -5.69 5.14
CA ILE A 133 19.47 -6.11 3.82
C ILE A 133 17.94 -6.00 3.73
N ALA A 134 17.41 -5.95 2.51
CA ALA A 134 15.97 -6.11 2.31
C ALA A 134 15.58 -7.58 2.52
N ILE A 135 14.42 -7.79 3.14
CA ILE A 135 13.91 -9.11 3.47
C ILE A 135 12.62 -9.42 2.70
N PRO A 136 12.29 -10.69 2.48
CA PRO A 136 10.99 -11.08 1.94
C PRO A 136 9.86 -10.55 2.82
N ARG A 137 9.00 -9.69 2.28
CA ARG A 137 7.98 -8.99 3.08
C ARG A 137 6.95 -9.94 3.68
N TYR A 138 6.73 -11.10 3.05
CA TYR A 138 5.81 -12.12 3.57
C TYR A 138 6.22 -12.63 4.98
N LEU A 139 7.51 -12.59 5.33
CA LEU A 139 7.99 -12.98 6.66
C LEU A 139 7.40 -12.08 7.74
N TYR A 140 7.34 -10.78 7.49
CA TYR A 140 6.74 -9.83 8.42
C TYR A 140 5.22 -10.03 8.52
N GLY A 141 4.54 -10.31 7.40
CA GLY A 141 3.13 -10.69 7.41
C GLY A 141 2.86 -11.93 8.24
N LYS A 142 3.70 -12.97 8.07
CA LYS A 142 3.63 -14.20 8.86
C LYS A 142 3.81 -13.91 10.35
N PHE A 143 4.82 -13.12 10.72
CA PHE A 143 5.05 -12.71 12.10
C PHE A 143 3.82 -12.01 12.72
N LYS A 144 3.31 -10.97 12.07
CA LYS A 144 2.17 -10.19 12.60
C LYS A 144 0.87 -10.98 12.64
N ARG A 145 0.62 -11.84 11.66
CA ARG A 145 -0.52 -12.77 11.70
C ARG A 145 -0.42 -13.73 12.88
N THR A 146 0.74 -14.35 13.10
CA THR A 146 0.96 -15.26 14.24
C THR A 146 0.77 -14.53 15.57
N GLN A 147 1.32 -13.32 15.72
CA GLN A 147 1.16 -12.49 16.93
C GLN A 147 -0.31 -12.19 17.21
N LEU A 148 -1.06 -11.73 16.20
CA LEU A 148 -2.49 -11.45 16.34
C LEU A 148 -3.29 -12.71 16.70
N GLN A 149 -3.05 -13.82 16.01
CA GLN A 149 -3.77 -15.07 16.26
C GLN A 149 -3.56 -15.58 17.68
N GLN A 150 -2.34 -15.47 18.22
CA GLN A 150 -2.05 -15.84 19.60
C GLN A 150 -2.81 -14.94 20.59
N LEU A 151 -2.78 -13.62 20.39
CA LEU A 151 -3.47 -12.66 21.26
C LEU A 151 -5.00 -12.83 21.22
N VAL A 152 -5.57 -13.06 20.05
CA VAL A 152 -7.00 -13.36 19.89
C VAL A 152 -7.36 -14.64 20.64
N ALA A 153 -6.57 -15.71 20.49
CA ALA A 153 -6.82 -16.97 21.19
C ALA A 153 -6.75 -16.79 22.71
N ASP A 154 -5.78 -16.03 23.21
CA ASP A 154 -5.65 -15.74 24.65
C ASP A 154 -6.82 -14.90 25.17
N ALA A 155 -7.28 -13.88 24.43
CA ALA A 155 -8.43 -13.07 24.79
C ALA A 155 -9.74 -13.87 24.77
N GLN A 156 -9.93 -14.75 23.77
CA GLN A 156 -11.08 -15.65 23.69
C GLN A 156 -11.10 -16.66 24.83
N LYS A 157 -9.95 -17.24 25.18
CA LYS A 157 -9.82 -18.19 26.30
C LYS A 157 -10.20 -17.56 27.65
N LYS A 158 -9.95 -16.25 27.81
CA LYS A 158 -10.35 -15.48 28.99
C LYS A 158 -11.80 -14.95 28.92
N GLY A 159 -12.54 -15.24 27.85
CA GLY A 159 -13.91 -14.77 27.66
C GLY A 159 -14.03 -13.26 27.45
N LEU A 160 -12.97 -12.60 26.97
CA LEU A 160 -12.90 -11.15 26.78
C LEU A 160 -13.28 -10.71 25.36
N LEU A 161 -13.17 -11.60 24.39
CA LEU A 161 -13.36 -11.33 22.97
C LEU A 161 -14.13 -12.47 22.30
N ILE A 162 -14.99 -12.11 21.35
CA ILE A 162 -15.50 -13.00 20.30
C ILE A 162 -15.10 -12.34 18.98
N LEU A 163 -14.44 -13.09 18.08
CA LEU A 163 -13.97 -12.58 16.80
C LEU A 163 -14.43 -13.50 15.67
N ASP A 164 -15.24 -12.94 14.76
CA ASP A 164 -15.70 -13.61 13.55
C ASP A 164 -15.01 -13.06 12.30
N THR A 165 -14.63 -13.94 11.37
CA THR A 165 -14.10 -13.56 10.05
C THR A 165 -15.13 -13.84 8.97
N ILE A 166 -15.39 -12.85 8.13
CA ILE A 166 -16.45 -12.90 7.12
C ILE A 166 -15.85 -12.59 5.75
N THR A 167 -15.79 -13.59 4.89
CA THR A 167 -15.35 -13.39 3.50
C THR A 167 -16.48 -12.76 2.69
N GLY A 168 -16.16 -11.69 1.97
CA GLY A 168 -17.06 -10.95 1.09
C GLY A 168 -16.65 -9.48 0.93
N GLU A 169 -17.16 -8.84 -0.11
CA GLU A 169 -16.94 -7.42 -0.38
C GLU A 169 -18.01 -6.58 0.32
N ALA A 170 -17.65 -5.72 1.27
CA ALA A 170 -18.57 -4.70 1.75
C ALA A 170 -18.87 -3.70 0.63
N VAL A 171 -20.15 -3.45 0.36
CA VAL A 171 -20.58 -2.65 -0.80
C VAL A 171 -21.45 -1.44 -0.44
N SER A 172 -22.10 -1.44 0.72
CA SER A 172 -22.99 -0.36 1.16
C SER A 172 -23.06 -0.31 2.68
N VAL A 173 -23.23 0.90 3.22
CA VAL A 173 -23.48 1.13 4.65
C VAL A 173 -24.70 2.03 4.81
N THR A 174 -25.59 1.66 5.72
CA THR A 174 -26.68 2.53 6.16
C THR A 174 -26.62 2.70 7.66
N LYS A 175 -27.08 3.85 8.15
CA LYS A 175 -27.20 4.11 9.58
C LYS A 175 -28.67 3.96 9.98
N ASP A 176 -28.94 3.15 11.00
CA ASP A 176 -30.29 2.97 11.53
C ASP A 176 -30.67 4.11 12.50
N ASN A 177 -31.94 4.13 12.91
CA ASN A 177 -32.46 5.13 13.85
C ASN A 177 -31.83 5.07 15.24
N ASN A 178 -31.19 3.95 15.60
CA ASN A 178 -30.53 3.71 16.87
C ASN A 178 -29.01 3.95 16.78
N SER A 179 -28.54 4.61 15.73
CA SER A 179 -27.12 4.88 15.47
C SER A 179 -26.23 3.65 15.29
N HIS A 180 -26.80 2.49 14.94
CA HIS A 180 -26.04 1.35 14.43
C HIS A 180 -25.79 1.50 12.93
N HIS A 181 -24.72 0.88 12.47
CA HIS A 181 -24.44 0.73 11.05
C HIS A 181 -24.90 -0.65 10.58
N ALA A 182 -25.65 -0.68 9.49
CA ALA A 182 -25.96 -1.88 8.72
C ALA A 182 -25.05 -1.95 7.49
N ILE A 183 -24.25 -3.00 7.39
CA ILE A 183 -23.27 -3.19 6.31
C ILE A 183 -23.74 -4.30 5.39
N ASP A 184 -23.89 -3.99 4.10
CA ASP A 184 -24.19 -4.98 3.06
C ASP A 184 -22.89 -5.57 2.51
N ILE A 185 -22.82 -6.89 2.49
CA ILE A 185 -21.66 -7.69 2.09
C ILE A 185 -22.05 -8.56 0.90
N LYS A 186 -21.40 -8.34 -0.23
CA LYS A 186 -21.53 -9.14 -1.43
C LYS A 186 -20.62 -10.36 -1.35
N LYS A 187 -21.21 -11.54 -1.43
CA LYS A 187 -20.51 -12.83 -1.52
C LYS A 187 -20.10 -13.14 -2.97
N ASP A 188 -19.21 -14.12 -3.13
CA ASP A 188 -18.72 -14.57 -4.43
C ASP A 188 -19.83 -15.12 -5.33
N ASP A 189 -20.90 -15.69 -4.74
CA ASP A 189 -22.11 -16.16 -5.43
C ASP A 189 -23.08 -15.02 -5.82
N GLY A 190 -22.74 -13.76 -5.49
CA GLY A 190 -23.55 -12.58 -5.73
C GLY A 190 -24.62 -12.30 -4.67
N ARG A 191 -24.79 -13.16 -3.67
CA ARG A 191 -25.72 -12.95 -2.56
C ARG A 191 -25.26 -11.79 -1.69
N ILE A 192 -26.24 -11.05 -1.15
CA ILE A 192 -26.00 -9.98 -0.18
C ILE A 192 -26.34 -10.49 1.22
N GLU A 193 -25.40 -10.35 2.16
CA GLU A 193 -25.63 -10.52 3.60
C GLU A 193 -25.51 -9.17 4.29
N THR A 194 -26.35 -8.92 5.30
CA THR A 194 -26.30 -7.67 6.07
C THR A 194 -25.87 -7.96 7.51
N LEU A 195 -24.92 -7.18 8.02
CA LEU A 195 -24.49 -7.21 9.42
C LEU A 195 -24.87 -5.91 10.13
N LEU A 196 -25.17 -6.00 11.42
CA LEU A 196 -25.35 -4.84 12.28
C LEU A 196 -24.17 -4.66 13.22
N THR A 197 -23.70 -3.42 13.35
CA THR A 197 -22.67 -3.06 14.32
C THR A 197 -22.98 -1.74 15.01
N HIS A 198 -22.50 -1.59 16.23
CA HIS A 198 -22.45 -0.28 16.85
C HIS A 198 -21.34 0.58 16.26
N LYS A 199 -20.11 0.07 16.19
CA LYS A 199 -18.95 0.76 15.62
C LYS A 199 -18.54 0.12 14.30
N LEU A 200 -18.30 0.95 13.30
CA LEU A 200 -17.77 0.54 12.00
C LEU A 200 -16.38 1.14 11.81
N VAL A 201 -15.41 0.32 11.41
CA VAL A 201 -14.01 0.74 11.22
C VAL A 201 -13.57 0.38 9.80
N PHE A 202 -13.16 1.38 9.03
CA PHE A 202 -12.58 1.19 7.71
C PHE A 202 -11.07 1.06 7.80
N THR A 203 -10.59 -0.12 7.43
CA THR A 203 -9.18 -0.53 7.32
C THR A 203 -8.88 -1.05 5.92
N THR A 204 -9.58 -0.52 4.91
CA THR A 204 -9.60 -1.01 3.51
C THR A 204 -8.30 -0.75 2.75
N GLY A 205 -7.35 -0.03 3.32
CA GLY A 205 -6.06 0.23 2.69
C GLY A 205 -6.07 1.46 1.80
N ASN A 206 -5.62 1.31 0.55
CA ASN A 206 -5.59 2.38 -0.45
C ASN A 206 -6.89 2.42 -1.27
N MET A 207 -7.06 3.47 -2.05
CA MET A 207 -8.01 3.50 -3.16
C MET A 207 -7.74 2.32 -4.13
N PRO A 208 -8.74 1.86 -4.92
CA PRO A 208 -8.53 0.82 -5.91
C PRO A 208 -7.44 1.18 -6.93
N TYR A 209 -6.91 0.18 -7.64
CA TYR A 209 -5.92 0.42 -8.70
C TYR A 209 -6.56 1.11 -9.90
N ARG A 210 -5.85 2.10 -10.47
CA ARG A 210 -6.27 2.74 -11.71
C ARG A 210 -6.23 1.74 -12.86
N LYS A 211 -7.38 1.51 -13.46
CA LYS A 211 -7.55 0.59 -14.61
C LYS A 211 -7.20 1.25 -15.93
N ILE A 212 -6.63 0.48 -16.85
CA ILE A 212 -6.47 0.88 -18.24
C ILE A 212 -7.79 0.65 -18.95
N LYS A 213 -8.30 1.68 -19.64
CA LYS A 213 -9.45 1.54 -20.53
C LYS A 213 -9.11 0.57 -21.66
N ILE A 214 -9.80 -0.56 -21.70
CA ILE A 214 -9.65 -1.57 -22.76
C ILE A 214 -10.57 -1.19 -23.93
N PRO A 215 -10.04 -1.00 -25.15
CA PRO A 215 -10.86 -0.86 -26.35
C PRO A 215 -11.70 -2.12 -26.60
N GLU A 216 -12.97 -1.95 -26.99
CA GLU A 216 -13.93 -3.07 -27.21
C GLU A 216 -13.47 -4.10 -28.25
N ASN A 217 -12.60 -3.68 -29.17
CA ASN A 217 -12.04 -4.50 -30.22
C ASN A 217 -10.73 -5.22 -29.82
N LEU A 218 -10.32 -5.18 -28.55
CA LEU A 218 -9.10 -5.82 -28.07
C LEU A 218 -9.40 -6.92 -27.04
N PRO A 219 -8.59 -8.00 -27.01
CA PRO A 219 -8.81 -9.10 -26.08
C PRO A 219 -8.41 -8.70 -24.66
N ALA A 220 -9.38 -8.68 -23.75
CA ALA A 220 -9.15 -8.29 -22.34
C ALA A 220 -8.09 -9.15 -21.64
N SER A 221 -7.89 -10.40 -22.07
CA SER A 221 -6.85 -11.29 -21.54
C SER A 221 -5.43 -10.74 -21.72
N ARG A 222 -5.17 -9.85 -22.68
CA ARG A 222 -3.85 -9.21 -22.84
C ARG A 222 -3.64 -7.97 -21.97
N PHE A 223 -4.65 -7.57 -21.18
CA PHE A 223 -4.62 -6.41 -20.29
C PHE A 223 -4.70 -6.85 -18.84
N ILE A 224 -3.56 -6.84 -18.17
CA ILE A 224 -3.47 -7.12 -16.74
C ILE A 224 -3.70 -5.80 -16.00
N GLN A 225 -4.89 -5.64 -15.44
CA GLN A 225 -5.34 -4.41 -14.77
C GLN A 225 -4.62 -4.13 -13.45
N THR A 226 -3.96 -5.13 -12.88
CA THR A 226 -3.05 -5.01 -11.74
C THR A 226 -2.27 -6.31 -11.60
N ALA A 227 -1.03 -6.25 -11.11
CA ALA A 227 -0.22 -7.44 -10.86
C ALA A 227 -0.78 -8.34 -9.74
N TYR A 228 -1.62 -7.78 -8.87
CA TYR A 228 -2.01 -8.39 -7.60
C TYR A 228 -3.41 -9.02 -7.64
N GLU A 229 -4.09 -9.08 -8.79
CA GLU A 229 -5.40 -9.71 -8.95
C GLU A 229 -5.38 -10.69 -10.13
N PRO A 230 -5.62 -12.00 -9.91
CA PRO A 230 -5.94 -12.65 -8.63
C PRO A 230 -4.72 -12.78 -7.69
N GLY A 231 -3.51 -12.59 -8.20
CA GLY A 231 -2.27 -12.61 -7.44
C GLY A 231 -1.07 -12.57 -8.39
N ILE A 232 0.11 -12.20 -7.88
CA ILE A 232 1.32 -12.15 -8.70
C ILE A 232 1.66 -13.52 -9.32
N PRO A 233 1.66 -14.65 -8.60
CA PRO A 233 2.01 -15.94 -9.20
C PRO A 233 1.14 -16.30 -10.41
N GLN A 234 -0.17 -16.10 -10.31
CA GLN A 234 -1.13 -16.35 -11.37
C GLN A 234 -0.93 -15.37 -12.53
N THR A 235 -0.65 -14.10 -12.23
CA THR A 235 -0.31 -13.09 -13.25
C THR A 235 0.93 -13.48 -14.03
N LEU A 236 1.99 -13.94 -13.36
CA LEU A 236 3.23 -14.37 -14.01
C LEU A 236 3.02 -15.62 -14.87
N ALA A 237 2.23 -16.60 -14.40
CA ALA A 237 1.86 -17.77 -15.20
C ALA A 237 1.05 -17.37 -16.45
N HIS A 238 0.09 -16.44 -16.30
CA HIS A 238 -0.69 -15.92 -17.41
C HIS A 238 0.19 -15.19 -18.45
N LEU A 239 1.15 -14.37 -17.98
CA LEU A 239 2.14 -13.72 -18.85
C LEU A 239 3.00 -14.75 -19.59
N GLN A 240 3.41 -15.82 -18.92
CA GLN A 240 4.19 -16.89 -19.53
C GLN A 240 3.43 -17.55 -20.67
N HIS A 241 2.14 -17.85 -20.46
CA HIS A 241 1.26 -18.37 -21.51
C HIS A 241 1.13 -17.40 -22.68
N LEU A 242 0.81 -16.13 -22.42
CA LEU A 242 0.68 -15.11 -23.47
C LEU A 242 1.95 -14.99 -24.32
N LEU A 243 3.13 -15.02 -23.69
CA LEU A 243 4.40 -14.91 -24.40
C LEU A 243 4.77 -16.19 -25.17
N ALA A 244 4.46 -17.36 -24.62
CA ALA A 244 4.70 -18.64 -25.28
C ALA A 244 3.82 -18.81 -26.53
N ASP A 245 2.56 -18.36 -26.45
CA ASP A 245 1.57 -18.43 -27.52
C ASP A 245 1.80 -17.37 -28.62
N THR A 246 2.62 -16.35 -28.36
CA THR A 246 3.01 -15.38 -29.39
C THR A 246 3.94 -16.05 -30.40
N GLU A 247 3.41 -16.29 -31.61
CA GLU A 247 4.11 -16.91 -32.75
C GLU A 247 5.35 -16.10 -33.18
N ASN A 248 5.20 -14.79 -33.36
CA ASN A 248 6.30 -13.91 -33.70
C ASN A 248 7.12 -13.58 -32.46
N THR A 249 8.32 -14.17 -32.35
CA THR A 249 9.20 -13.97 -31.18
C THR A 249 9.61 -12.52 -30.97
N ASP A 250 9.63 -11.69 -32.02
CA ASP A 250 9.95 -10.26 -31.90
C ASP A 250 8.81 -9.44 -31.27
N GLU A 251 7.62 -10.02 -31.14
CA GLU A 251 6.44 -9.41 -30.51
C GLU A 251 6.22 -9.87 -29.06
N ARG A 252 7.13 -10.71 -28.53
CA ARG A 252 7.16 -11.15 -27.11
C ARG A 252 7.60 -10.03 -26.17
N ASN A 253 6.99 -8.86 -26.33
CA ASN A 253 7.27 -7.67 -25.57
C ASN A 253 6.15 -7.40 -24.57
N LEU A 254 6.53 -6.86 -23.41
CA LEU A 254 5.63 -6.47 -22.33
C LEU A 254 5.64 -4.94 -22.18
N LEU A 255 4.46 -4.36 -21.99
CA LEU A 255 4.30 -2.95 -21.69
C LEU A 255 3.81 -2.76 -20.25
N LEU A 256 4.59 -2.06 -19.43
CA LEU A 256 4.20 -1.66 -18.07
C LEU A 256 3.82 -0.18 -18.07
N ILE A 257 2.61 0.15 -17.61
CA ILE A 257 2.12 1.53 -17.51
C ILE A 257 2.28 2.04 -16.08
N GLY A 258 3.32 2.85 -15.85
CA GLY A 258 3.73 3.35 -14.54
C GLY A 258 5.10 2.82 -14.13
N SER A 259 5.78 3.52 -13.22
CA SER A 259 7.19 3.26 -12.89
C SER A 259 7.52 3.30 -11.40
N ASN A 260 6.56 2.93 -10.54
CA ASN A 260 6.72 2.95 -9.08
C ASN A 260 6.95 1.53 -8.51
N ALA A 261 6.54 1.31 -7.24
CA ALA A 261 6.75 0.08 -6.49
C ALA A 261 6.31 -1.19 -7.26
N SER A 262 5.09 -1.21 -7.80
CA SER A 262 4.60 -2.38 -8.54
C SER A 262 5.42 -2.68 -9.80
N SER A 263 5.89 -1.66 -10.51
CA SER A 263 6.72 -1.86 -11.70
C SER A 263 8.08 -2.44 -11.36
N ILE A 264 8.75 -1.91 -10.33
CA ILE A 264 10.07 -2.41 -9.95
C ILE A 264 10.01 -3.81 -9.33
N GLU A 265 8.94 -4.11 -8.58
CA GLU A 265 8.63 -5.47 -8.10
C GLU A 265 8.46 -6.44 -9.27
N LEU A 266 7.65 -6.10 -10.27
CA LEU A 266 7.44 -6.93 -11.45
C LEU A 266 8.74 -7.14 -12.24
N LEU A 267 9.54 -6.09 -12.44
CA LEU A 267 10.81 -6.20 -13.15
C LEU A 267 11.77 -7.17 -12.44
N TYR A 268 11.78 -7.16 -11.12
CA TYR A 268 12.58 -8.11 -10.33
C TYR A 268 12.11 -9.54 -10.49
N LEU A 269 10.81 -9.78 -10.46
CA LEU A 269 10.28 -11.14 -10.64
C LEU A 269 10.46 -11.63 -12.08
N LEU A 270 10.10 -10.82 -13.08
CA LEU A 270 10.28 -11.13 -14.51
C LEU A 270 11.75 -11.36 -14.85
N GLY A 271 12.65 -10.58 -14.25
CA GLY A 271 14.08 -10.68 -14.52
C GLY A 271 14.75 -11.90 -13.90
N ASN A 272 14.20 -12.46 -12.81
CA ASN A 272 14.81 -13.56 -12.05
C ASN A 272 14.05 -14.90 -12.18
N GLN A 273 12.85 -14.91 -12.77
CA GLN A 273 12.17 -16.14 -13.16
C GLN A 273 12.69 -16.63 -14.52
N LYS A 274 13.45 -17.73 -14.52
CA LYS A 274 14.22 -18.19 -15.69
C LYS A 274 13.34 -18.47 -16.91
N GLU A 275 12.19 -19.11 -16.70
CA GLU A 275 11.27 -19.49 -17.77
C GLU A 275 10.68 -18.26 -18.47
N LEU A 276 10.25 -17.26 -17.69
CA LEU A 276 9.74 -16.00 -18.20
C LEU A 276 10.84 -15.16 -18.85
N ALA A 277 12.00 -15.05 -18.20
CA ALA A 277 13.14 -14.29 -18.70
C ALA A 277 13.66 -14.83 -20.05
N ALA A 278 13.49 -16.13 -20.32
CA ALA A 278 13.84 -16.75 -21.60
C ALA A 278 12.84 -16.43 -22.73
N LEU A 279 11.59 -16.09 -22.40
CA LEU A 279 10.54 -15.79 -23.38
C LEU A 279 10.48 -14.30 -23.74
N VAL A 280 10.75 -13.42 -22.78
CA VAL A 280 10.59 -11.97 -22.95
C VAL A 280 11.70 -11.41 -23.86
N LYS A 281 11.29 -10.77 -24.96
CA LYS A 281 12.19 -10.05 -25.86
C LYS A 281 12.49 -8.64 -25.36
N LYS A 282 11.44 -7.90 -24.97
CA LYS A 282 11.56 -6.52 -24.47
C LYS A 282 10.51 -6.21 -23.40
N ILE A 283 10.89 -5.38 -22.45
CA ILE A 283 10.01 -4.78 -21.45
C ILE A 283 10.11 -3.28 -21.61
N VAL A 284 8.98 -2.63 -21.87
CA VAL A 284 8.90 -1.17 -21.98
C VAL A 284 8.11 -0.66 -20.79
N VAL A 285 8.69 0.26 -20.04
CA VAL A 285 8.03 0.95 -18.93
C VAL A 285 7.67 2.34 -19.39
N LEU A 286 6.37 2.61 -19.58
CA LEU A 286 5.86 3.94 -19.92
C LEU A 286 5.51 4.70 -18.64
N SER A 287 6.13 5.86 -18.43
CA SER A 287 5.73 6.76 -17.34
C SER A 287 6.07 8.22 -17.64
N PRO A 288 5.40 9.19 -16.99
CA PRO A 288 5.61 10.61 -17.32
C PRO A 288 7.08 11.06 -17.26
N GLY A 289 7.85 10.53 -16.32
CA GLY A 289 9.26 10.88 -16.15
C GLY A 289 10.26 9.92 -16.80
N GLY A 290 9.82 8.76 -17.32
CA GLY A 290 10.73 7.73 -17.85
C GLY A 290 11.75 7.22 -16.83
N LYS A 291 11.42 7.26 -15.53
CA LYS A 291 12.33 6.95 -14.41
C LYS A 291 11.71 5.94 -13.45
N LEU A 292 12.52 4.99 -13.01
CA LEU A 292 12.24 4.09 -11.89
C LEU A 292 12.74 4.72 -10.58
N PRO A 293 12.34 4.19 -9.40
CA PRO A 293 12.87 4.63 -8.12
C PRO A 293 14.40 4.52 -8.10
N LEU A 294 15.06 5.45 -7.39
CA LEU A 294 16.52 5.55 -7.31
C LEU A 294 17.10 4.66 -6.20
N ALA A 295 18.42 4.52 -6.15
CA ALA A 295 19.10 3.77 -5.09
C ALA A 295 18.92 4.43 -3.73
N ALA A 296 18.46 3.66 -2.74
CA ALA A 296 18.59 4.06 -1.34
C ALA A 296 20.07 3.98 -0.92
N VAL A 297 20.61 5.07 -0.40
CA VAL A 297 21.98 5.12 0.13
C VAL A 297 21.97 5.65 1.55
N ASP A 298 22.90 5.18 2.37
CA ASP A 298 23.15 5.72 3.68
C ASP A 298 24.50 6.45 3.66
N THR A 299 24.46 7.78 3.65
CA THR A 299 25.67 8.61 3.66
C THR A 299 25.55 9.70 4.71
N ASN A 300 26.58 9.85 5.54
CA ASN A 300 26.70 10.95 6.50
C ASN A 300 27.36 12.20 5.91
N ALA A 301 27.50 12.30 4.59
CA ALA A 301 28.09 13.46 3.96
C ALA A 301 27.24 14.71 4.26
N ASP A 302 27.87 15.78 4.74
CA ASP A 302 27.23 17.07 4.86
C ASP A 302 27.05 17.67 3.47
N ARG A 303 25.79 17.72 3.03
CA ARG A 303 25.38 18.34 1.77
C ARG A 303 25.00 19.80 2.06
N GLN A 304 25.53 20.71 1.26
CA GLN A 304 25.15 22.13 1.28
C GLN A 304 23.85 22.33 0.51
N PHE A 305 22.96 23.17 1.03
CA PHE A 305 21.65 23.49 0.45
C PHE A 305 21.65 24.92 -0.06
N ILE A 306 22.29 25.14 -1.21
CA ILE A 306 22.58 26.47 -1.75
C ILE A 306 21.34 27.35 -1.95
N TYR A 307 20.20 26.77 -2.35
CA TYR A 307 18.95 27.48 -2.57
C TYR A 307 18.27 27.81 -1.25
N PHE A 308 18.45 26.99 -0.20
CA PHE A 308 18.02 27.36 1.15
C PHE A 308 18.92 28.43 1.77
N ASP A 309 20.23 28.37 1.53
CA ASP A 309 21.19 29.34 2.04
C ASP A 309 20.97 30.74 1.44
N GLU A 310 20.43 30.83 0.21
CA GLU A 310 19.94 32.08 -0.38
C GLU A 310 18.74 32.66 0.38
N LEU A 311 17.87 31.81 0.91
CA LEU A 311 16.66 32.20 1.64
C LEU A 311 16.94 32.59 3.10
N ASP A 312 18.04 32.13 3.71
CA ASP A 312 18.42 32.52 5.08
C ASP A 312 18.61 34.03 5.25
N ARG A 313 18.80 34.77 4.15
CA ARG A 313 18.95 36.23 4.13
C ARG A 313 17.62 36.99 4.15
N LEU A 314 16.50 36.28 3.99
CA LEU A 314 15.16 36.83 3.94
C LEU A 314 14.44 36.61 5.26
N THR A 315 13.80 37.65 5.79
CA THR A 315 12.91 37.52 6.95
C THR A 315 11.54 37.02 6.48
N ASN A 316 11.01 35.96 7.11
CA ASN A 316 9.68 35.40 6.85
C ASN A 316 9.43 35.04 5.37
N CYS A 317 10.12 34.02 4.88
CA CYS A 317 9.95 33.53 3.52
C CYS A 317 8.51 33.05 3.26
N HIS A 318 7.94 33.41 2.12
CA HIS A 318 6.63 32.89 1.70
C HIS A 318 6.71 31.38 1.44
N PRO A 319 5.71 30.56 1.83
CA PRO A 319 5.71 29.11 1.66
C PRO A 319 6.02 28.63 0.24
N ASP A 320 5.47 29.28 -0.78
CA ASP A 320 5.73 28.92 -2.18
C ASP A 320 7.20 29.13 -2.59
N VAL A 321 7.85 30.18 -2.08
CA VAL A 321 9.27 30.45 -2.36
C VAL A 321 10.15 29.38 -1.72
N VAL A 322 9.83 28.98 -0.48
CA VAL A 322 10.53 27.87 0.19
C VAL A 322 10.30 26.55 -0.56
N PHE A 323 9.08 26.31 -1.04
CA PHE A 323 8.76 25.12 -1.81
C PHE A 323 9.53 25.07 -3.14
N GLU A 324 9.60 26.18 -3.89
CA GLU A 324 10.40 26.27 -5.11
C GLU A 324 11.88 25.98 -4.86
N ALA A 325 12.46 26.58 -3.81
CA ALA A 325 13.84 26.30 -3.41
C ALA A 325 14.02 24.83 -3.04
N MET A 326 13.09 24.26 -2.27
CA MET A 326 13.11 22.85 -1.88
C MET A 326 13.10 21.93 -3.11
N MET A 327 12.29 22.22 -4.13
CA MET A 327 12.25 21.44 -5.37
C MET A 327 13.55 21.54 -6.17
N LYS A 328 14.23 22.71 -6.16
CA LYS A 328 15.57 22.88 -6.75
C LYS A 328 16.63 22.08 -5.98
N GLU A 329 16.55 22.05 -4.65
CA GLU A 329 17.41 21.19 -3.82
C GLU A 329 17.19 19.72 -4.14
N PHE A 330 15.92 19.30 -4.24
CA PHE A 330 15.60 17.91 -4.60
C PHE A 330 16.21 17.55 -5.97
N GLY A 331 16.06 18.44 -6.96
CA GLY A 331 16.65 18.25 -8.29
C GLY A 331 18.18 18.25 -8.31
N THR A 332 18.84 18.87 -7.32
CA THR A 332 20.30 18.90 -7.20
C THR A 332 20.83 17.66 -6.51
N HIS A 333 20.23 17.26 -5.40
CA HIS A 333 20.75 16.21 -4.52
C HIS A 333 20.28 14.80 -4.89
N PHE A 334 19.13 14.64 -5.53
CA PHE A 334 18.53 13.33 -5.76
C PHE A 334 18.47 12.97 -7.25
N LYS A 335 19.59 13.13 -7.94
CA LYS A 335 19.72 12.77 -9.36
C LYS A 335 19.92 11.27 -9.57
N ASN A 336 20.72 10.64 -8.71
CA ASN A 336 21.19 9.27 -8.88
C ASN A 336 20.81 8.35 -7.70
N ASP A 337 20.72 8.93 -6.50
CA ASP A 337 20.47 8.23 -5.25
C ASP A 337 19.55 9.04 -4.33
N ILE A 338 18.92 8.36 -3.38
CA ILE A 338 18.16 8.94 -2.28
C ILE A 338 18.85 8.61 -0.96
N CYS A 339 19.36 9.64 -0.30
CA CYS A 339 19.89 9.55 1.05
C CYS A 339 18.83 9.96 2.08
N THR A 340 18.44 9.04 2.99
CA THR A 340 17.41 9.30 4.03
C THR A 340 17.77 10.50 4.90
N SER A 341 19.03 10.57 5.35
CA SER A 341 19.50 11.66 6.22
C SER A 341 19.44 13.02 5.51
N THR A 342 19.69 13.06 4.19
CA THR A 342 19.56 14.29 3.40
C THR A 342 18.10 14.73 3.28
N VAL A 343 17.17 13.80 3.05
CA VAL A 343 15.72 14.11 3.02
C VAL A 343 15.27 14.67 4.37
N GLN A 344 15.69 14.06 5.48
CA GLN A 344 15.38 14.55 6.83
C GLN A 344 15.96 15.94 7.10
N LYS A 345 17.22 16.19 6.72
CA LYS A 345 17.87 17.51 6.83
C LYS A 345 17.12 18.58 6.01
N LEU A 346 16.69 18.25 4.78
CA LEU A 346 15.89 19.16 3.95
C LEU A 346 14.56 19.51 4.61
N LEU A 347 13.80 18.51 5.08
CA LEU A 347 12.52 18.76 5.76
C LEU A 347 12.70 19.59 7.04
N ALA A 348 13.78 19.36 7.79
CA ALA A 348 14.12 20.17 8.95
C ALA A 348 14.45 21.62 8.58
N ARG A 349 15.22 21.85 7.51
CA ARG A 349 15.52 23.20 7.00
C ARG A 349 14.27 23.89 6.46
N THR A 350 13.37 23.17 5.79
CA THR A 350 12.05 23.70 5.40
C THR A 350 11.25 24.17 6.61
N ARG A 351 11.23 23.39 7.71
CA ARG A 351 10.59 23.82 8.97
C ARG A 351 11.24 25.07 9.55
N GLN A 352 12.56 25.19 9.48
CA GLN A 352 13.29 26.37 9.98
C GLN A 352 12.94 27.64 9.17
N LEU A 353 12.96 27.56 7.84
CA LEU A 353 12.62 28.68 6.96
C LEU A 353 11.15 29.13 7.12
N LEU A 354 10.27 28.18 7.46
CA LEU A 354 8.86 28.39 7.76
C LEU A 354 8.55 28.40 9.27
N SER A 355 9.51 28.81 10.10
CA SER A 355 9.35 28.84 11.56
C SER A 355 8.28 29.81 12.06
N HIS A 356 7.90 30.79 11.23
CA HIS A 356 6.80 31.71 11.50
C HIS A 356 5.42 31.07 11.34
N LEU A 357 5.31 29.95 10.63
CA LEU A 357 4.08 29.17 10.55
C LEU A 357 3.86 28.41 11.87
N SER A 358 2.63 28.42 12.35
CA SER A 358 2.18 27.48 13.38
C SER A 358 2.34 26.04 12.92
N ASP A 359 2.34 25.08 13.85
CA ASP A 359 2.45 23.66 13.50
C ASP A 359 1.30 23.19 12.59
N ASN A 360 0.11 23.80 12.76
CA ASN A 360 -1.04 23.50 11.92
C ASN A 360 -0.84 24.02 10.49
N GLU A 361 -0.39 25.26 10.31
CA GLU A 361 -0.10 25.83 8.99
C GLU A 361 1.03 25.09 8.27
N PHE A 362 2.09 24.73 9.01
CA PHE A 362 3.17 23.94 8.45
C PHE A 362 2.72 22.52 8.04
N SER A 363 1.86 21.89 8.83
CA SER A 363 1.28 20.59 8.48
C SER A 363 0.43 20.70 7.20
N HIS A 364 -0.41 21.72 7.08
CA HIS A 364 -1.19 21.99 5.86
C HIS A 364 -0.29 22.20 4.64
N PHE A 365 0.80 22.96 4.79
CA PHE A 365 1.81 23.11 3.75
C PHE A 365 2.38 21.76 3.31
N LEU A 366 2.73 20.88 4.25
CA LEU A 366 3.23 19.54 3.94
C LEU A 366 2.16 18.63 3.31
N MET A 367 0.88 18.78 3.66
CA MET A 367 -0.20 18.02 3.02
C MET A 367 -0.41 18.43 1.57
N ASP A 368 -0.40 19.74 1.30
CA ASP A 368 -0.57 20.28 -0.06
C ASP A 368 0.63 19.96 -0.96
N LYS A 369 1.84 20.22 -0.46
CA LYS A 369 3.08 20.10 -1.24
C LYS A 369 3.73 18.71 -1.17
N GLY A 370 3.38 17.91 -0.16
CA GLY A 370 3.82 16.54 0.09
C GLY A 370 3.89 15.64 -1.14
N PRO A 371 2.78 15.50 -1.89
CA PRO A 371 2.70 14.63 -3.05
C PRO A 371 3.69 14.96 -4.17
N GLU A 372 4.10 16.21 -4.31
CA GLU A 372 5.03 16.64 -5.36
C GLU A 372 6.45 16.18 -5.09
N PHE A 373 7.02 16.50 -3.92
CA PHE A 373 8.38 16.08 -3.60
C PHE A 373 8.48 14.57 -3.31
N SER A 374 7.39 13.93 -2.87
CA SER A 374 7.32 12.47 -2.70
C SER A 374 7.62 11.72 -4.00
N LYS A 375 7.36 12.32 -5.17
CA LYS A 375 7.73 11.75 -6.48
C LYS A 375 9.24 11.74 -6.72
N LEU A 376 9.98 12.66 -6.10
CA LEU A 376 11.43 12.84 -6.29
C LEU A 376 12.26 11.97 -5.34
N ILE A 377 11.72 11.60 -4.17
CA ILE A 377 12.40 10.78 -3.17
C ILE A 377 12.06 9.29 -3.25
N ARG A 378 11.44 8.85 -4.34
CA ARG A 378 11.13 7.42 -4.54
C ARG A 378 12.42 6.63 -4.66
N ARG A 379 12.55 5.62 -3.82
CA ARG A 379 13.74 4.78 -3.74
C ARG A 379 13.45 3.29 -3.76
N SER A 380 14.49 2.52 -4.00
CA SER A 380 14.48 1.06 -3.93
C SER A 380 15.83 0.52 -3.48
N ILE A 381 15.84 -0.74 -3.07
CA ILE A 381 17.03 -1.45 -2.59
C ILE A 381 17.87 -2.00 -3.76
N ALA A 382 19.12 -2.33 -3.46
CA ALA A 382 20.09 -2.87 -4.42
C ALA A 382 19.56 -4.09 -5.19
N ASP A 383 18.91 -5.07 -4.55
CA ASP A 383 18.38 -6.27 -5.24
C ASP A 383 17.44 -5.95 -6.41
N TYR A 384 16.53 -4.99 -6.19
CA TYR A 384 15.61 -4.53 -7.23
C TYR A 384 16.38 -3.83 -8.36
N LEU A 385 17.32 -2.96 -8.01
CA LEU A 385 18.05 -2.12 -8.97
C LEU A 385 19.12 -2.87 -9.76
N GLU A 386 19.71 -3.92 -9.19
CA GLU A 386 20.63 -4.82 -9.89
C GLU A 386 19.89 -5.52 -11.04
N THR A 387 18.66 -5.98 -10.79
CA THR A 387 17.84 -6.60 -11.83
C THR A 387 17.50 -5.59 -12.94
N VAL A 388 17.12 -4.37 -12.58
CA VAL A 388 16.89 -3.27 -13.55
C VAL A 388 18.14 -3.00 -14.39
N THR A 389 19.31 -2.91 -13.74
CA THR A 389 20.59 -2.65 -14.42
C THR A 389 20.93 -3.77 -15.39
N ARG A 390 20.81 -5.03 -14.96
CA ARG A 390 21.04 -6.21 -15.78
C ARG A 390 20.09 -6.26 -16.99
N LEU A 391 18.80 -5.96 -16.81
CA LEU A 391 17.83 -5.94 -17.91
C LEU A 391 18.14 -4.82 -18.93
N LYS A 392 18.58 -3.64 -18.46
CA LYS A 392 19.02 -2.55 -19.34
C LYS A 392 20.28 -2.92 -20.13
N GLN A 393 21.29 -3.48 -19.46
CA GLN A 393 22.55 -3.90 -20.10
C GLN A 393 22.33 -4.96 -21.18
N LYS A 394 21.34 -5.84 -20.99
CA LYS A 394 20.93 -6.83 -22.00
C LYS A 394 20.07 -6.26 -23.12
N GLY A 395 19.73 -4.96 -23.09
CA GLY A 395 18.81 -4.34 -24.05
C GLY A 395 17.35 -4.81 -23.93
N VAL A 396 17.00 -5.51 -22.85
CA VAL A 396 15.65 -6.04 -22.61
C VAL A 396 14.75 -4.97 -22.03
N LEU A 397 15.25 -4.08 -21.17
CA LEU A 397 14.45 -3.04 -20.53
C LEU A 397 14.66 -1.66 -21.17
N GLU A 398 13.55 -1.01 -21.53
CA GLU A 398 13.50 0.39 -21.95
C GLU A 398 12.58 1.19 -21.02
N LEU A 399 13.02 2.39 -20.63
CA LEU A 399 12.20 3.34 -19.88
C LEU A 399 11.77 4.46 -20.82
N LEU A 400 10.47 4.55 -21.07
CA LEU A 400 9.87 5.45 -22.05
C LEU A 400 9.20 6.63 -21.33
N PRO A 401 9.71 7.87 -21.47
CA PRO A 401 9.03 9.05 -20.95
C PRO A 401 7.78 9.36 -21.77
N GLY A 402 6.64 9.50 -21.09
CA GLY A 402 5.38 9.91 -21.72
C GLY A 402 4.15 9.45 -20.96
N LYS A 403 2.97 9.77 -21.51
CA LYS A 403 1.67 9.35 -20.98
C LYS A 403 0.98 8.42 -21.98
N LEU A 404 0.22 7.46 -21.48
CA LEU A 404 -0.58 6.59 -22.34
C LEU A 404 -1.63 7.42 -23.10
N ALA A 405 -1.61 7.36 -24.43
CA ALA A 405 -2.63 8.01 -25.27
C ALA A 405 -3.65 6.99 -25.81
N GLY A 406 -3.17 5.80 -26.16
CA GLY A 406 -4.04 4.73 -26.65
C GLY A 406 -3.29 3.42 -26.86
N ILE A 407 -4.04 2.32 -26.94
CA ILE A 407 -3.54 1.02 -27.36
C ILE A 407 -4.45 0.55 -28.49
N THR A 408 -3.86 0.14 -29.60
CA THR A 408 -4.58 -0.31 -30.80
C THR A 408 -4.03 -1.67 -31.26
N THR A 409 -4.49 -2.15 -32.40
CA THR A 409 -3.97 -3.35 -33.07
C THR A 409 -3.98 -3.15 -34.58
N ASP A 410 -2.97 -3.68 -35.27
CA ASP A 410 -2.83 -3.56 -36.73
C ASP A 410 -3.63 -4.61 -37.51
N ALA A 411 -4.09 -5.70 -36.86
CA ALA A 411 -4.64 -6.87 -37.55
C ALA A 411 -5.97 -7.39 -36.96
N GLY A 412 -6.79 -6.49 -36.38
CA GLY A 412 -8.06 -6.86 -35.73
C GLY A 412 -7.89 -7.57 -34.39
N LYS A 413 -8.96 -8.22 -33.87
CA LYS A 413 -9.06 -8.72 -32.47
C LYS A 413 -7.94 -9.67 -32.01
N GLY A 414 -7.17 -10.28 -32.91
CA GLY A 414 -6.04 -11.16 -32.57
C GLY A 414 -4.65 -10.56 -32.77
N GLY A 415 -4.55 -9.43 -33.46
CA GLY A 415 -3.29 -8.81 -33.81
C GLY A 415 -2.49 -8.32 -32.60
N PRO A 416 -1.18 -8.15 -32.72
CA PRO A 416 -0.34 -7.66 -31.64
C PRO A 416 -0.72 -6.22 -31.24
N LEU A 417 -0.43 -5.86 -29.98
CA LEU A 417 -0.84 -4.57 -29.42
C LEU A 417 0.15 -3.47 -29.82
N VAL A 418 -0.38 -2.32 -30.22
CA VAL A 418 0.40 -1.15 -30.64
C VAL A 418 0.19 -0.03 -29.63
N LEU A 419 1.28 0.51 -29.10
CA LEU A 419 1.25 1.62 -28.15
C LEU A 419 1.24 2.96 -28.89
N GLN A 420 0.30 3.82 -28.52
CA GLN A 420 0.35 5.26 -28.76
C GLN A 420 0.54 5.97 -27.42
N TYR A 421 1.54 6.86 -27.37
CA TYR A 421 1.86 7.60 -26.15
C TYR A 421 2.11 9.07 -26.47
N GLN A 422 1.76 9.92 -25.52
CA GLN A 422 2.02 11.34 -25.58
C GLN A 422 3.42 11.63 -25.04
N ASN A 423 4.25 12.28 -25.85
CA ASN A 423 5.57 12.79 -25.47
C ASN A 423 5.58 14.31 -25.69
N GLY A 424 5.49 15.07 -24.59
CA GLY A 424 5.23 16.51 -24.68
C GLY A 424 3.84 16.78 -25.29
N THR A 425 3.80 17.48 -26.41
CA THR A 425 2.55 17.79 -27.15
C THR A 425 2.18 16.73 -28.17
N ASP A 426 3.10 15.87 -28.56
CA ASP A 426 2.93 14.98 -29.71
C ASP A 426 2.44 13.59 -29.27
N VAL A 427 1.59 12.98 -30.09
CA VAL A 427 1.20 11.57 -29.94
C VAL A 427 2.05 10.73 -30.89
N VAL A 428 2.85 9.85 -30.32
CA VAL A 428 3.82 9.01 -31.04
C VAL A 428 3.37 7.56 -30.97
N THR A 429 3.52 6.84 -32.09
CA THR A 429 3.35 5.38 -32.13
C THR A 429 4.68 4.71 -31.83
N TYR A 430 4.70 3.82 -30.84
CA TYR A 430 5.91 3.09 -30.47
C TYR A 430 6.22 2.00 -31.50
N GLN A 431 7.50 1.84 -31.85
CA GLN A 431 7.91 0.99 -32.97
C GLN A 431 7.73 -0.52 -32.72
N HIS A 432 7.80 -0.97 -31.47
CA HIS A 432 7.60 -2.38 -31.13
C HIS A 432 6.17 -2.65 -30.70
N LYS A 433 5.73 -3.87 -30.96
CA LYS A 433 4.40 -4.37 -30.64
C LYS A 433 4.44 -5.23 -29.39
N PHE A 434 3.33 -5.36 -28.69
CA PHE A 434 3.28 -5.99 -27.38
C PHE A 434 2.35 -7.20 -27.33
N SER A 435 2.78 -8.22 -26.60
CA SER A 435 1.96 -9.40 -26.27
C SER A 435 0.99 -9.09 -25.12
N ALA A 436 1.41 -8.25 -24.17
CA ALA A 436 0.59 -7.91 -23.01
C ALA A 436 0.90 -6.50 -22.48
N VAL A 437 -0.11 -5.92 -21.82
CA VAL A 437 -0.03 -4.63 -21.14
C VAL A 437 -0.39 -4.84 -19.68
N ILE A 438 0.42 -4.28 -18.78
CA ILE A 438 0.27 -4.40 -17.33
C ILE A 438 0.12 -3.01 -16.73
N ALA A 439 -0.97 -2.77 -16.03
CA ALA A 439 -1.23 -1.53 -15.34
C ALA A 439 -0.48 -1.49 -14.01
N CYS A 440 0.48 -0.57 -13.91
CA CYS A 440 1.22 -0.22 -12.70
C CYS A 440 0.99 1.25 -12.35
N SER A 441 -0.21 1.76 -12.65
CA SER A 441 -0.53 3.20 -12.72
C SER A 441 -0.85 3.87 -11.38
N GLY A 442 -0.64 3.15 -10.28
CA GLY A 442 -0.99 3.60 -8.94
C GLY A 442 -2.48 3.43 -8.64
N PHE A 443 -2.96 4.23 -7.70
CA PHE A 443 -4.34 4.18 -7.22
C PHE A 443 -5.22 5.22 -7.92
N GLU A 444 -6.52 4.96 -7.92
CA GLU A 444 -7.57 5.89 -8.31
C GLU A 444 -7.62 7.11 -7.37
N THR A 445 -8.18 8.22 -7.86
CA THR A 445 -8.62 9.36 -7.03
C THR A 445 -10.07 9.18 -6.59
N PHE A 446 -10.55 10.03 -5.68
CA PHE A 446 -11.97 10.03 -5.29
C PHE A 446 -12.91 10.32 -6.48
N ASP A 447 -12.49 11.18 -7.43
CA ASP A 447 -13.29 11.54 -8.60
C ASP A 447 -13.49 10.36 -9.58
N GLU A 448 -12.56 9.41 -9.60
CA GLU A 448 -12.59 8.23 -10.49
C GLU A 448 -12.80 6.92 -9.73
N CYS A 449 -13.17 6.98 -8.45
CA CYS A 449 -13.25 5.83 -7.56
C CYS A 449 -14.25 4.78 -8.05
N THR A 450 -13.80 3.54 -8.18
CA THR A 450 -14.63 2.39 -8.57
C THR A 450 -15.06 1.52 -7.40
N CYS A 451 -14.62 1.84 -6.16
CA CYS A 451 -15.01 1.09 -4.96
C CYS A 451 -16.47 1.39 -4.57
N PRO A 452 -17.38 0.40 -4.58
CA PRO A 452 -18.79 0.62 -4.25
C PRO A 452 -18.99 1.20 -2.85
N LEU A 453 -18.28 0.66 -1.86
CA LEU A 453 -18.38 1.11 -0.46
C LEU A 453 -17.99 2.58 -0.30
N ILE A 454 -16.84 3.00 -0.84
CA ILE A 454 -16.35 4.37 -0.71
C ILE A 454 -17.35 5.35 -1.36
N ASN A 455 -17.82 5.03 -2.57
CA ASN A 455 -18.81 5.86 -3.27
C ASN A 455 -20.13 5.95 -2.49
N ASP A 456 -20.58 4.84 -1.90
CA ASP A 456 -21.82 4.79 -1.14
C ASP A 456 -21.76 5.66 0.13
N VAL A 457 -20.69 5.55 0.92
CA VAL A 457 -20.56 6.34 2.17
C VAL A 457 -20.38 7.83 1.91
N LEU A 458 -19.67 8.22 0.84
CA LEU A 458 -19.53 9.61 0.43
C LEU A 458 -20.88 10.17 -0.05
N LYS A 459 -21.58 9.43 -0.91
CA LYS A 459 -22.90 9.84 -1.43
C LYS A 459 -23.94 10.01 -0.32
N LYS A 460 -23.87 9.17 0.72
CA LYS A 460 -24.76 9.24 1.90
C LYS A 460 -24.31 10.28 2.94
N GLY A 461 -23.18 10.95 2.74
CA GLY A 461 -22.63 11.93 3.68
C GLY A 461 -22.19 11.32 5.01
N LEU A 462 -21.84 10.03 5.04
CA LEU A 462 -21.34 9.36 6.25
C LEU A 462 -19.88 9.72 6.54
N CYS A 463 -19.14 10.18 5.53
CA CYS A 463 -17.81 10.77 5.66
C CYS A 463 -17.61 11.85 4.58
N THR A 464 -16.54 12.63 4.72
CA THR A 464 -16.14 13.68 3.77
C THR A 464 -14.69 13.52 3.37
N ILE A 465 -14.35 13.92 2.14
CA ILE A 465 -12.97 14.00 1.69
C ILE A 465 -12.28 15.15 2.43
N ASN A 466 -11.03 14.97 2.83
CA ASN A 466 -10.24 16.01 3.49
C ASN A 466 -9.87 17.16 2.54
N SER A 467 -9.38 18.25 3.12
CA SER A 467 -9.00 19.47 2.37
C SER A 467 -7.91 19.23 1.32
N ALA A 468 -7.04 18.24 1.53
CA ALA A 468 -6.00 17.85 0.59
C ALA A 468 -6.51 17.00 -0.59
N GLY A 469 -7.75 16.51 -0.55
CA GLY A 469 -8.36 15.73 -1.64
C GLY A 469 -7.81 14.31 -1.80
N ILE A 470 -7.01 13.83 -0.84
CA ILE A 470 -6.28 12.54 -0.95
C ILE A 470 -6.67 11.53 0.14
N GLY A 471 -7.53 11.91 1.09
CA GLY A 471 -8.06 11.00 2.11
C GLY A 471 -9.44 11.42 2.62
N ILE A 472 -9.96 10.65 3.56
CA ILE A 472 -11.18 10.89 4.33
C ILE A 472 -10.81 11.69 5.57
N GLU A 473 -11.56 12.75 5.84
CA GLU A 473 -11.40 13.57 7.02
C GLU A 473 -11.84 12.83 8.28
N VAL A 474 -11.02 12.92 9.34
CA VAL A 474 -11.29 12.31 10.65
C VAL A 474 -10.84 13.22 11.79
N ASP A 475 -11.51 13.11 12.93
CA ASP A 475 -11.07 13.77 14.17
C ASP A 475 -9.84 13.09 14.81
N SER A 476 -9.40 13.58 15.97
CA SER A 476 -8.28 13.02 16.73
C SER A 476 -8.54 11.60 17.27
N ASN A 477 -9.80 11.14 17.25
CA ASN A 477 -10.20 9.78 17.59
C ASN A 477 -10.38 8.89 16.36
N PHE A 478 -9.98 9.36 15.17
CA PHE A 478 -10.15 8.69 13.87
C PHE A 478 -11.61 8.56 13.42
N ALA A 479 -12.54 9.29 14.05
CA ALA A 479 -13.95 9.26 13.67
C ALA A 479 -14.20 10.16 12.45
N ALA A 480 -14.74 9.59 11.38
CA ALA A 480 -15.24 10.34 10.22
C ALA A 480 -16.68 10.83 10.46
N SER A 481 -17.44 10.08 11.25
CA SER A 481 -18.73 10.48 11.81
C SER A 481 -19.04 9.64 13.05
N ALA A 482 -20.15 9.92 13.73
CA ALA A 482 -20.54 9.17 14.92
C ALA A 482 -20.56 7.65 14.68
N ASN A 483 -19.67 6.95 15.39
CA ASN A 483 -19.39 5.52 15.35
C ASN A 483 -18.85 4.96 14.02
N LEU A 484 -18.38 5.82 13.11
CA LEU A 484 -17.67 5.42 11.90
C LEU A 484 -16.22 5.92 11.98
N TYR A 485 -15.28 4.99 12.00
CA TYR A 485 -13.85 5.26 12.12
C TYR A 485 -13.12 4.87 10.84
N VAL A 486 -12.05 5.59 10.51
CA VAL A 486 -11.22 5.30 9.34
C VAL A 486 -9.75 5.33 9.75
N THR A 487 -8.96 4.35 9.31
CA THR A 487 -7.51 4.35 9.51
C THR A 487 -6.79 3.69 8.34
N GLY A 488 -5.47 3.87 8.30
CA GLY A 488 -4.63 3.45 7.20
C GLY A 488 -4.53 4.50 6.09
N PRO A 489 -4.12 4.11 4.88
CA PRO A 489 -3.86 5.06 3.79
C PRO A 489 -5.01 6.00 3.44
N LEU A 490 -6.26 5.58 3.66
CA LEU A 490 -7.43 6.44 3.41
C LEU A 490 -7.54 7.68 4.30
N VAL A 491 -6.71 7.88 5.34
CA VAL A 491 -6.69 9.14 6.11
C VAL A 491 -5.49 10.03 5.77
N ALA A 492 -4.76 9.71 4.69
CA ALA A 492 -3.65 10.54 4.23
C ALA A 492 -4.14 11.95 3.92
N GLY A 493 -3.37 12.97 4.31
CA GLY A 493 -3.73 14.37 4.09
C GLY A 493 -4.52 15.02 5.24
N THR A 494 -4.92 14.27 6.25
CA THR A 494 -5.61 14.82 7.44
C THR A 494 -4.61 15.35 8.46
N VAL A 495 -4.94 16.51 9.05
CA VAL A 495 -4.13 17.22 10.04
C VAL A 495 -4.94 17.40 11.33
N ASN A 496 -4.52 16.74 12.41
CA ASN A 496 -5.06 16.93 13.76
C ASN A 496 -3.98 16.57 14.80
N GLU A 497 -4.30 16.57 16.10
CA GLU A 497 -3.33 16.33 17.20
C GLU A 497 -2.56 15.00 17.12
N VAL A 498 -3.06 14.02 16.37
CA VAL A 498 -2.48 12.67 16.23
C VAL A 498 -2.03 12.38 14.79
N LEU A 499 -2.67 13.00 13.80
CA LEU A 499 -2.42 12.78 12.38
C LEU A 499 -1.73 13.98 11.73
N HIS A 500 -0.52 13.76 11.20
CA HIS A 500 0.26 14.77 10.47
C HIS A 500 0.98 14.14 9.26
N TYR A 501 0.27 13.29 8.49
CA TYR A 501 0.89 12.50 7.42
C TYR A 501 0.19 12.66 6.07
N TRP A 502 0.94 13.13 5.06
CA TRP A 502 0.43 13.24 3.68
C TRP A 502 0.48 11.91 2.90
N HIS A 503 1.06 10.87 3.52
CA HIS A 503 1.18 9.52 2.96
C HIS A 503 1.13 8.53 4.11
N LEU A 504 0.37 7.45 4.02
CA LEU A 504 0.18 6.49 5.12
C LEU A 504 0.41 5.03 4.71
N GLU A 505 0.91 4.82 3.48
CA GLU A 505 1.42 3.56 2.96
C GLU A 505 2.82 3.27 3.54
N ASN A 506 2.96 3.43 4.84
CA ASN A 506 4.18 3.18 5.60
C ASN A 506 3.80 2.45 6.89
N LEU A 507 4.34 1.26 7.07
CA LEU A 507 4.00 0.38 8.18
C LEU A 507 4.32 1.01 9.55
N SER A 508 5.45 1.68 9.71
CA SER A 508 5.81 2.33 10.98
C SER A 508 4.76 3.35 11.43
N ARG A 509 4.18 4.09 10.47
CA ARG A 509 3.08 5.02 10.76
C ARG A 509 1.83 4.28 11.24
N LEU A 510 1.50 3.14 10.63
CA LEU A 510 0.36 2.30 11.07
C LEU A 510 0.56 1.73 12.47
N LEU A 511 1.79 1.34 12.81
CA LEU A 511 2.15 0.85 14.15
C LEU A 511 2.02 1.97 15.19
N GLN A 512 2.50 3.17 14.87
CA GLN A 512 2.41 4.34 15.76
C GLN A 512 0.95 4.77 16.03
N LEU A 513 0.08 4.67 15.02
CA LEU A 513 -1.32 5.15 15.12
C LEU A 513 -2.27 4.12 15.75
N ALA A 514 -1.94 2.83 15.69
CA ALA A 514 -2.81 1.75 16.19
C ALA A 514 -3.22 1.88 17.67
N PRO A 515 -2.35 2.26 18.61
CA PRO A 515 -2.73 2.44 20.01
C PRO A 515 -3.81 3.50 20.21
N TYR A 516 -3.76 4.62 19.48
CA TYR A 516 -4.73 5.70 19.60
C TYR A 516 -6.14 5.25 19.18
N LEU A 517 -6.26 4.61 18.02
CA LEU A 517 -7.54 4.07 17.57
C LEU A 517 -8.05 2.98 18.51
N SER A 518 -7.18 2.07 18.97
CA SER A 518 -7.57 1.02 19.93
C SER A 518 -8.21 1.62 21.20
N GLN A 519 -7.60 2.66 21.77
CA GLN A 519 -8.13 3.35 22.94
C GLN A 519 -9.50 4.00 22.67
N SER A 520 -9.67 4.65 21.52
CA SER A 520 -10.97 5.23 21.10
C SER A 520 -12.05 4.17 20.90
N LEU A 521 -11.69 2.99 20.41
CA LEU A 521 -12.64 1.88 20.27
C LEU A 521 -13.07 1.34 21.63
N LEU A 522 -12.15 1.24 22.61
CA LEU A 522 -12.41 0.69 23.93
C LEU A 522 -13.19 1.61 24.87
N ARG A 523 -12.89 2.91 24.88
CA ARG A 523 -13.53 3.89 25.78
C ARG A 523 -15.06 3.74 25.71
N ASP A 524 -15.57 3.76 24.49
CA ASP A 524 -17.01 3.71 24.23
C ASP A 524 -17.60 2.30 24.43
N CYS A 525 -16.79 1.23 24.34
CA CYS A 525 -17.24 -0.13 24.66
C CYS A 525 -17.43 -0.32 26.17
N CYS A 526 -16.60 0.32 27.01
CA CYS A 526 -16.72 0.29 28.47
C CYS A 526 -17.88 1.15 28.98
N GLU A 527 -18.09 2.34 28.40
CA GLU A 527 -19.20 3.24 28.76
C GLU A 527 -20.59 2.61 28.52
N GLN A 528 -20.71 1.73 27.52
CA GLN A 528 -21.94 0.98 27.19
C GLN A 528 -22.22 -0.22 28.09
N GLN A 529 -21.29 -0.59 28.99
CA GLN A 529 -21.50 -1.68 29.97
C GLN A 529 -21.85 -1.16 31.38
N VAL A 530 -21.83 0.17 31.57
CA VAL A 530 -22.18 0.85 32.83
C VAL A 530 -23.63 1.38 32.82
N SER A 531 -24.22 1.53 31.63
CA SER A 531 -25.67 1.71 31.43
C SER A 531 -26.37 0.36 31.24
#